data_AF-A0A497SPT5-F1
#
_entry.id   AF-A0A497SPT5-F1
#
_cell.length_a   1.000
_cell.length_b   1.000
_cell.length_c   1.000
_cell.angle_alpha   90.00
_cell.angle_beta   90.00
_cell.angle_gamma   90.00
#
_symmetry.space_group_name_H-M   'P 1'
#
loop_
_entity.id
_entity.type
_entity.pdbx_description
1 polymer ?
#
loop_
_entity_poly.entity_id
_entity_poly.type
_entity_poly.pdbx_seq_one_letter_code
_entity_poly.pdbx_strand_id
1 'polypeptide(L)'
;MELEAIALQAAGGFVTGALVGYAIKKALKAFLTLLGLWLASIVALAYYGIATINWERLNELVYQLISWLGGETANLASFAASMGVFGVTAAVGLFVGMGALHSIEPPARFRFVKKKRS
;
A
#
# COMPACT_ATOMS: atom_id res chain seq x y z
N MET A 1 -26.54 -25.63 1.66
CA MET A 1 -26.11 -25.32 0.29
C MET A 1 -25.82 -23.82 0.11
N GLU A 2 -26.73 -22.90 0.47
CA GLU A 2 -26.48 -21.44 0.36
C GLU A 2 -25.25 -20.93 1.14
N LEU A 3 -25.04 -21.38 2.38
CA LEU A 3 -23.93 -20.92 3.21
C LEU A 3 -22.56 -21.34 2.65
N GLU A 4 -22.48 -22.54 2.06
CA GLU A 4 -21.25 -23.07 1.47
C GLU A 4 -20.87 -22.31 0.20
N ALA A 5 -21.85 -21.92 -0.62
CA ALA A 5 -21.63 -21.10 -1.81
C ALA A 5 -21.10 -19.70 -1.43
N ILE A 6 -21.69 -19.07 -0.41
CA ILE A 6 -21.24 -17.77 0.10
C ILE A 6 -19.83 -17.89 0.70
N ALA A 7 -19.55 -18.94 1.47
CA ALA A 7 -18.22 -19.18 2.04
C ALA A 7 -17.16 -19.41 0.95
N LEU A 8 -17.50 -20.16 -0.11
CA LEU A 8 -16.59 -20.40 -1.23
C LEU A 8 -16.31 -19.11 -2.02
N GLN A 9 -17.34 -18.29 -2.27
CA GLN A 9 -17.17 -16.99 -2.92
C GLN A 9 -16.36 -16.02 -2.06
N ALA A 10 -16.58 -16.00 -0.75
CA ALA A 10 -15.83 -15.18 0.19
C ALA A 10 -14.36 -15.59 0.24
N ALA A 11 -14.08 -16.89 0.32
CA ALA A 11 -12.72 -17.42 0.33
C ALA A 11 -12.01 -17.15 -1.01
N GLY A 12 -12.69 -17.39 -2.13
CA GLY A 12 -12.16 -17.12 -3.46
C GLY A 12 -11.87 -15.64 -3.69
N GLY A 13 -12.79 -14.76 -3.27
CA GLY A 13 -12.62 -13.31 -3.31
C GLY A 13 -11.42 -12.88 -2.48
N PHE A 14 -11.38 -13.29 -1.21
CA PHE A 14 -10.29 -12.97 -0.29
C PHE A 14 -8.91 -13.41 -0.82
N VAL A 15 -8.76 -14.66 -1.25
CA VAL A 15 -7.47 -15.19 -1.74
C VAL A 15 -7.03 -14.44 -2.99
N THR A 16 -7.94 -14.24 -3.94
CA THR A 16 -7.64 -13.50 -5.17
C THR A 16 -7.24 -12.06 -4.86
N GLY A 17 -8.01 -11.40 -3.99
CA GLY A 17 -7.72 -10.06 -3.49
C GLY A 17 -6.34 -9.99 -2.85
N ALA A 18 -6.01 -10.92 -1.95
CA ALA A 18 -4.73 -10.95 -1.24
C ALA A 18 -3.53 -11.16 -2.16
N LEU A 19 -3.64 -12.05 -3.14
CA LEU A 19 -2.59 -12.26 -4.13
C LEU A 19 -2.36 -11.00 -4.98
N VAL A 20 -3.45 -10.38 -5.46
CA VAL A 20 -3.39 -9.14 -6.24
C VAL A 20 -2.80 -8.00 -5.39
N GLY A 21 -3.26 -7.83 -4.15
CA GLY A 21 -2.74 -6.81 -3.23
C GLY A 21 -1.25 -6.97 -2.95
N TYR A 22 -0.77 -8.21 -2.80
CA TYR A 22 0.66 -8.49 -2.62
C TYR A 22 1.48 -8.15 -3.89
N ALA A 23 0.97 -8.48 -5.07
CA ALA A 23 1.61 -8.13 -6.33
C ALA A 23 1.72 -6.61 -6.51
N ILE A 24 0.62 -5.88 -6.23
CA ILE A 24 0.59 -4.41 -6.26
C ILE A 24 1.62 -3.83 -5.28
N LYS A 25 1.69 -4.33 -4.05
CA LYS A 25 2.69 -3.88 -3.05
C LYS A 25 4.11 -3.99 -3.58
N LYS A 26 4.44 -5.11 -4.23
CA LYS A 26 5.78 -5.36 -4.75
C LYS A 26 6.12 -4.44 -5.92
N ALA A 27 5.18 -4.23 -6.84
CA ALA A 27 5.32 -3.28 -7.94
C ALA A 27 5.48 -1.85 -7.42
N LEU A 28 4.63 -1.44 -6.47
CA LEU A 28 4.64 -0.09 -5.89
C LEU A 28 5.96 0.18 -5.15
N LYS A 29 6.52 -0.80 -4.43
CA LYS A 29 7.82 -0.65 -3.77
C LYS A 29 8.96 -0.38 -4.77
N ALA A 30 8.98 -1.11 -5.89
CA ALA A 30 9.97 -0.90 -6.94
C ALA A 30 9.79 0.48 -7.60
N PHE A 31 8.55 0.86 -7.90
CA PHE A 31 8.21 2.14 -8.50
C PHE A 31 8.56 3.33 -7.59
N LEU A 32 8.23 3.27 -6.29
CA LEU A 32 8.60 4.30 -5.32
C LEU A 32 10.12 4.45 -5.19
N THR A 33 10.86 3.33 -5.23
CA THR A 33 12.33 3.37 -5.15
C THR A 33 12.90 4.11 -6.37
N LEU A 34 12.39 3.80 -7.57
CA LEU A 34 12.82 4.44 -8.80
C LEU A 34 12.45 5.94 -8.84
N LEU A 35 11.21 6.27 -8.47
CA LEU A 35 10.75 7.66 -8.39
C LEU A 35 11.55 8.47 -7.37
N GLY A 36 11.78 7.90 -6.18
CA GLY A 36 12.55 8.55 -5.13
C GLY A 36 13.98 8.86 -5.59
N LEU A 37 14.62 7.92 -6.28
CA LEU A 37 15.96 8.12 -6.83
C LEU A 37 15.97 9.22 -7.90
N TRP A 38 14.97 9.22 -8.79
CA TRP A 38 14.84 10.23 -9.84
C TRP A 38 14.61 11.63 -9.26
N LEU A 39 13.69 11.77 -8.30
CA LEU A 39 13.44 13.01 -7.57
C LEU A 39 14.67 13.49 -6.80
N ALA A 40 15.36 12.59 -6.10
CA ALA A 40 16.60 12.91 -5.38
C ALA A 40 17.67 13.46 -6.33
N SER A 41 17.78 12.90 -7.55
CA SER A 41 18.69 13.41 -8.57
C SER A 41 18.35 14.85 -8.98
N ILE A 42 17.08 15.17 -9.19
CA ILE A 42 16.65 16.53 -9.56
C ILE A 42 16.95 17.54 -8.43
N VAL A 43 16.66 17.16 -7.19
CA VAL A 43 16.94 18.00 -6.02
C VAL A 43 18.44 18.23 -5.86
N ALA A 44 19.28 17.20 -6.11
CA ALA A 44 20.72 17.35 -6.11
C ALA A 44 21.20 18.35 -7.17
N LEU A 45 20.67 18.29 -8.40
CA LEU A 45 20.99 19.25 -9.46
C LEU A 45 20.55 20.68 -9.11
N ALA A 46 19.41 20.82 -8.43
CA ALA A 46 18.94 22.11 -7.95
C ALA A 46 19.84 22.68 -6.83
N TYR A 47 20.38 21.82 -5.96
CA TYR A 47 21.33 22.24 -4.92
C TYR A 47 22.61 22.83 -5.49
N TYR A 48 23.11 22.30 -6.61
CA TYR A 48 24.26 22.86 -7.33
C TYR A 48 23.92 24.11 -8.15
N GLY A 49 22.68 24.61 -8.10
CA GLY A 49 22.25 25.82 -8.81
C GLY A 49 22.08 25.64 -10.32
N ILE A 50 22.11 24.39 -10.82
CA ILE A 50 21.96 24.07 -12.25
C ILE A 50 20.47 24.10 -12.65
N ALA A 51 19.56 23.90 -11.70
CA ALA A 51 18.11 23.85 -11.93
C ALA A 51 17.33 24.67 -10.90
N THR A 52 16.33 25.42 -11.36
CA THR A 52 15.37 26.16 -10.51
C THR A 52 14.10 25.34 -10.33
N ILE A 53 13.80 24.91 -9.11
CA ILE A 53 12.57 24.16 -8.78
C ILE A 53 11.44 25.14 -8.44
N ASN A 54 10.32 25.06 -9.16
CA ASN A 54 9.09 25.77 -8.80
C ASN A 54 8.27 24.94 -7.82
N TRP A 55 8.38 25.28 -6.53
CA TRP A 55 7.70 24.58 -5.44
C TRP A 55 6.17 24.70 -5.50
N GLU A 56 5.65 25.82 -6.01
CA GLU A 56 4.19 26.03 -6.19
C GLU A 56 3.60 24.98 -7.15
N ARG A 57 4.24 24.82 -8.31
CA ARG A 57 3.81 23.84 -9.34
C ARG A 57 3.98 22.41 -8.86
N LEU A 58 5.05 22.12 -8.12
CA LEU A 58 5.25 20.80 -7.54
C LEU A 58 4.12 20.46 -6.56
N ASN A 59 3.75 21.42 -5.70
CA ASN A 59 2.70 21.22 -4.71
C ASN A 59 1.34 21.00 -5.38
N GLU A 60 1.01 21.76 -6.43
CA GLU A 60 -0.21 21.57 -7.22
C GLU A 60 -0.30 20.15 -7.82
N LEU A 61 0.80 19.65 -8.39
CA LEU A 61 0.86 18.28 -8.93
C LEU A 61 0.66 17.23 -7.83
N VAL A 62 1.26 17.43 -6.65
CA VAL A 62 1.08 16.53 -5.49
C VAL A 62 -0.38 16.53 -5.03
N TYR A 63 -1.02 17.69 -4.93
CA TYR A 63 -2.44 17.78 -4.55
C TYR A 63 -3.36 17.10 -5.57
N GLN A 64 -3.10 17.28 -6.88
CA GLN A 64 -3.87 16.60 -7.93
C GLN A 64 -3.71 15.08 -7.86
N LEU A 65 -2.49 14.60 -7.59
CA LEU A 65 -2.24 13.17 -7.45
C LEU A 65 -3.00 12.59 -6.24
N ILE A 66 -2.93 13.25 -5.08
CA ILE A 66 -3.62 12.83 -3.86
C ILE A 66 -5.14 12.86 -4.04
N SER A 67 -5.68 13.90 -4.68
CA SER A 67 -7.13 14.02 -4.90
C SER A 67 -7.65 12.96 -5.87
N TRP A 68 -6.89 12.64 -6.92
CA TRP A 68 -7.20 11.55 -7.84
C TRP A 68 -7.20 10.20 -7.13
N LEU A 69 -6.14 9.89 -6.36
CA LEU A 69 -6.05 8.66 -5.55
C LEU A 69 -7.22 8.54 -4.55
N GLY A 70 -7.57 9.62 -3.85
CA GLY A 70 -8.69 9.63 -2.92
C GLY A 70 -10.04 9.43 -3.61
N GLY A 71 -10.28 10.09 -4.75
CA GLY A 71 -11.53 9.95 -5.50
C GLY A 71 -11.75 8.55 -6.06
N GLU A 72 -10.69 7.89 -6.52
CA GLU A 72 -10.78 6.58 -7.13
C GLU A 72 -11.04 5.46 -6.11
N THR A 73 -10.54 5.61 -4.87
CA THR A 73 -10.86 4.66 -3.79
C THR A 73 -12.35 4.59 -3.43
N ALA A 74 -13.08 5.71 -3.54
CA ALA A 74 -14.53 5.73 -3.30
C ALA A 74 -15.29 4.97 -4.41
N ASN A 75 -14.83 5.10 -5.65
CA ASN A 75 -15.39 4.36 -6.79
C ASN A 75 -15.07 2.86 -6.69
N LEU A 76 -13.87 2.50 -6.26
CA LEU A 76 -13.48 1.11 -6.02
C LEU A 76 -14.30 0.45 -4.91
N ALA A 77 -14.59 1.15 -3.82
CA ALA A 77 -15.44 0.62 -2.74
C ALA A 77 -16.87 0.36 -3.23
N SER A 78 -17.42 1.28 -4.03
CA SER A 78 -18.76 1.14 -4.62
C SER A 78 -18.82 -0.01 -5.63
N PHE A 79 -17.78 -0.19 -6.43
CA PHE A 79 -17.63 -1.31 -7.36
C PHE A 79 -17.46 -2.67 -6.65
N ALA A 80 -16.67 -2.71 -5.57
CA ALA A 80 -16.53 -3.91 -4.75
C ALA A 80 -17.87 -4.32 -4.11
N ALA A 81 -18.67 -3.34 -3.68
CA ALA A 81 -20.00 -3.59 -3.15
C ALA A 81 -21.00 -4.10 -4.21
N SER A 82 -20.92 -3.61 -5.46
CA SER A 82 -21.80 -4.06 -6.55
C SER A 82 -21.52 -5.49 -7.01
N MET A 83 -20.29 -5.98 -6.81
CA MET A 83 -19.89 -7.38 -7.02
C MET A 83 -20.34 -8.34 -5.90
N GLY A 84 -21.06 -7.84 -4.89
CA GLY A 84 -21.56 -8.64 -3.78
C GLY A 84 -20.46 -9.17 -2.86
N VAL A 85 -20.67 -10.36 -2.29
CA VAL A 85 -19.76 -10.94 -1.28
C VAL A 85 -18.35 -11.16 -1.82
N PHE A 86 -18.21 -11.57 -3.08
CA PHE A 86 -16.91 -11.74 -3.71
C PHE A 86 -16.12 -10.42 -3.80
N GLY A 87 -16.75 -9.34 -4.25
CA GLY A 87 -16.07 -8.05 -4.42
C GLY A 87 -15.63 -7.45 -3.08
N VAL A 88 -16.49 -7.49 -2.08
CA VAL A 88 -16.18 -6.99 -0.73
C VAL A 88 -15.04 -7.79 -0.10
N THR A 89 -15.10 -9.12 -0.18
CA THR A 89 -14.04 -9.99 0.37
C THR A 89 -12.73 -9.90 -0.40
N ALA A 90 -12.79 -9.69 -1.71
CA ALA A 90 -11.61 -9.38 -2.53
C ALA A 90 -10.98 -8.03 -2.18
N ALA A 91 -11.78 -6.99 -1.92
CA ALA A 91 -11.25 -5.72 -1.44
C ALA A 91 -10.55 -5.89 -0.08
N VAL A 92 -11.18 -6.59 0.87
CA VAL A 92 -10.56 -6.92 2.17
C VAL A 92 -9.26 -7.71 1.98
N GLY A 93 -9.30 -8.75 1.15
CA GLY A 93 -8.13 -9.54 0.78
C GLY A 93 -7.01 -8.66 0.21
N LEU A 94 -7.34 -7.73 -0.68
CA LEU A 94 -6.38 -6.79 -1.28
C LEU A 94 -5.68 -5.94 -0.22
N PHE A 95 -6.42 -5.37 0.74
CA PHE A 95 -5.81 -4.60 1.83
C PHE A 95 -4.90 -5.45 2.71
N VAL A 96 -5.30 -6.71 2.98
CA VAL A 96 -4.48 -7.68 3.71
C VAL A 96 -3.20 -8.01 2.93
N GLY A 97 -3.32 -8.29 1.63
CA GLY A 97 -2.22 -8.60 0.72
C GLY A 97 -1.24 -7.45 0.55
N MET A 98 -1.74 -6.21 0.54
CA MET A 98 -0.91 -4.99 0.59
C MET A 98 -0.16 -4.85 1.92
N GLY A 99 -0.55 -5.59 2.95
CA GLY A 99 0.11 -5.64 4.26
C GLY A 99 -0.33 -4.54 5.21
N ALA A 100 -1.51 -3.95 5.02
CA ALA A 100 -2.08 -2.98 5.95
C ALA A 100 -2.35 -3.58 7.35
N LEU A 101 -2.43 -4.91 7.46
CA LEU A 101 -2.75 -5.64 8.70
C LEU A 101 -1.56 -6.28 9.43
N HIS A 102 -0.37 -6.40 8.81
CA HIS A 102 0.75 -7.16 9.39
C HIS A 102 1.69 -6.33 10.29
N SER A 103 1.38 -5.05 10.56
CA SER A 103 2.28 -4.13 11.27
C SER A 103 2.23 -4.22 12.80
N ILE A 104 1.63 -5.27 13.38
CA ILE A 104 1.66 -5.51 14.83
C ILE A 104 2.65 -6.66 15.12
N GLU A 105 3.94 -6.43 14.89
CA GLU A 105 4.97 -7.27 15.51
C GLU A 105 5.09 -6.86 16.98
N PRO A 106 4.83 -7.75 17.96
CA PRO A 106 5.07 -7.42 19.36
C PRO A 106 6.57 -7.17 19.58
N PRO A 107 6.95 -6.14 20.36
CA PRO A 107 8.35 -5.78 20.54
C PRO A 107 9.13 -6.98 21.11
N ALA A 108 10.22 -7.35 20.42
CA ALA A 108 11.11 -8.42 20.84
C ALA A 108 11.64 -8.13 22.25
N ARG A 109 11.23 -8.95 23.22
CA ARG A 109 11.58 -8.79 24.63
C ARG A 109 12.99 -9.32 24.86
N PHE A 110 14.01 -8.52 24.56
CA PHE A 110 15.39 -8.88 24.86
C PHE A 110 15.59 -8.98 26.38
N ARG A 111 15.74 -10.21 26.88
CA ARG A 111 16.07 -10.50 28.29
C ARG A 111 17.57 -10.23 28.49
N PHE A 112 17.90 -9.14 29.17
CA PHE A 112 19.27 -8.86 29.61
C PHE A 112 19.71 -9.89 30.66
N VAL A 113 20.45 -10.91 30.24
CA VAL A 113 21.12 -11.82 31.17
C VAL A 113 22.43 -11.15 31.61
N LYS A 114 22.47 -10.63 32.85
CA LYS A 114 23.72 -10.15 33.45
C LYS A 114 24.68 -11.34 33.64
N LYS A 115 25.77 -11.37 32.86
CA LYS A 115 26.88 -12.30 33.06
C LYS A 115 27.60 -11.94 34.38
N LYS A 116 27.51 -12.82 35.38
CA LYS A 116 28.30 -12.73 36.61
C LYS A 116 29.75 -13.12 36.26
N ARG A 117 30.69 -12.18 36.34
CA ARG A 117 32.13 -12.51 36.34
C ARG A 117 32.45 -13.19 37.66
N SER A 118 33.07 -14.37 37.58
CA SER A 118 33.88 -14.95 38.65
C SER A 118 35.35 -14.74 38.32
#